data_AF-A0A164RIR2-F1
#
_entry.id   AF-A0A164RIR2-F1
#
_cell.length_a   1.000
_cell.length_b   1.000
_cell.length_c   1.000
_cell.angle_alpha   90.00
_cell.angle_beta   90.00
_cell.angle_gamma   90.00
#
_symmetry.space_group_name_H-M   'P 1'
#
loop_
_entity.id
_entity.type
_entity.pdbx_description
1 polymer ?
#
loop_
_entity_poly.entity_id
_entity_poly.type
_entity_poly.pdbx_seq_one_letter_code
_entity_poly.pdbx_strand_id
1 'polypeptide(L)'
;MAPVAAGARPARYRKKPVEIEAVEFDSWQDMEDIARWCGGRVRSEAKPSDRTDVRYWIDIPTLEGVMQASMGDWIIRGVKGEYYPCKPDVFAASYEPAEAAR
;
A
#
# COMPACT_ATOMS: atom_id res chain seq x y z
N MET A 1 -34.01 -41.72 19.32
CA MET A 1 -33.90 -40.26 19.11
C MET A 1 -32.43 -39.92 18.94
N ALA A 2 -32.02 -39.53 17.73
CA ALA A 2 -30.65 -39.10 17.46
C ALA A 2 -30.52 -37.57 17.69
N PRO A 3 -29.40 -37.07 18.23
CA PRO A 3 -29.23 -35.64 18.45
C PRO A 3 -28.98 -34.93 17.11
N VAL A 4 -29.76 -33.89 16.86
CA VAL A 4 -29.60 -33.00 15.71
C VAL A 4 -28.32 -32.19 15.89
N ALA A 5 -27.41 -32.27 14.91
CA ALA A 5 -26.18 -31.50 14.90
C ALA A 5 -26.50 -30.00 14.99
N ALA A 6 -25.86 -29.31 15.93
CA ALA A 6 -25.99 -27.87 16.09
C ALA A 6 -25.45 -27.17 14.83
N GLY A 7 -26.36 -26.67 13.98
CA GLY A 7 -26.01 -25.90 12.80
C GLY A 7 -25.26 -24.61 13.18
N ALA A 8 -24.21 -24.28 12.43
CA ALA A 8 -23.45 -23.05 12.59
C ALA A 8 -24.38 -21.84 12.47
N ARG A 9 -24.46 -21.03 13.54
CA ARG A 9 -25.23 -19.78 13.56
C ARG A 9 -24.31 -18.60 13.26
N PRO A 10 -24.79 -17.57 12.54
CA PRO A 10 -23.99 -16.38 12.27
C PRO A 10 -23.67 -15.64 13.58
N ALA A 11 -22.39 -15.37 13.81
CA ALA A 11 -21.90 -14.56 14.91
C ALA A 11 -21.31 -13.25 14.38
N ARG A 12 -21.47 -12.16 15.14
CA ARG A 12 -20.95 -10.84 14.77
C ARG A 12 -19.55 -10.67 15.34
N TYR A 13 -18.62 -10.25 14.51
CA TYR A 13 -17.24 -9.97 14.90
C TYR A 13 -16.88 -8.56 14.46
N ARG A 14 -16.00 -7.89 15.21
CA ARG A 14 -15.38 -6.61 14.82
C ARG A 14 -13.93 -6.84 14.43
N LYS A 15 -13.47 -6.17 13.38
CA LYS A 15 -12.04 -6.15 13.02
C LYS A 15 -11.27 -5.47 14.17
N LYS A 16 -10.10 -6.00 14.53
CA LYS A 16 -9.20 -5.32 15.46
C LYS A 16 -8.73 -4.00 14.83
N PRO A 17 -8.50 -2.93 15.61
CA PRO A 17 -7.80 -1.76 15.10
C PRO A 17 -6.42 -2.22 14.59
N VAL A 18 -6.03 -1.74 13.41
CA VAL A 18 -4.77 -2.09 12.76
C VAL A 18 -4.01 -0.80 12.53
N GLU A 19 -2.85 -0.68 13.17
CA GLU A 19 -1.86 0.34 12.87
C GLU A 19 -0.97 -0.16 11.74
N ILE A 20 -0.54 0.76 10.88
CA ILE A 20 0.29 0.50 9.71
C ILE A 20 1.44 1.51 9.65
N GLU A 21 2.51 1.14 8.97
CA GLU A 21 3.54 2.09 8.55
C GLU A 21 3.26 2.47 7.09
N ALA A 22 3.35 3.76 6.76
CA ALA A 22 3.21 4.21 5.39
C ALA A 22 4.14 5.40 5.10
N VAL A 23 4.59 5.48 3.85
CA VAL A 23 5.39 6.59 3.34
C VAL A 23 4.68 7.18 2.14
N GLU A 24 4.55 8.51 2.12
CA GLU A 24 4.06 9.22 0.95
C GLU A 24 5.18 9.32 -0.09
N PHE A 25 4.84 9.04 -1.35
CA PHE A 25 5.75 9.22 -2.46
C PHE A 25 5.59 10.61 -3.09
N ASP A 26 5.96 11.67 -2.38
CA ASP A 26 5.78 13.04 -2.84
C ASP A 26 7.01 13.62 -3.57
N SER A 27 8.18 13.01 -3.38
CA SER A 27 9.45 13.59 -3.81
C SER A 27 10.29 12.62 -4.64
N TRP A 28 10.96 13.21 -5.64
CA TRP A 28 11.91 12.54 -6.53
C TRP A 28 13.18 12.09 -5.82
N GLN A 29 13.57 12.79 -4.76
CA GLN A 29 14.82 12.55 -4.04
C GLN A 29 14.74 11.27 -3.21
N ASP A 30 13.53 10.93 -2.75
CA ASP A 30 13.27 9.81 -1.85
C ASP A 30 12.92 8.51 -2.59
N MET A 31 12.85 8.54 -3.93
CA MET A 31 12.48 7.39 -4.77
C MET A 31 13.29 6.15 -4.48
N GLU A 32 14.61 6.29 -4.35
CA GLU A 32 15.50 5.17 -4.09
C GLU A 32 15.30 4.60 -2.69
N ASP A 33 15.11 5.46 -1.69
CA ASP A 33 14.93 5.03 -0.31
C ASP A 33 13.57 4.39 -0.09
N ILE A 34 12.50 4.94 -0.69
CA ILE A 34 11.17 4.32 -0.72
C ILE A 34 11.23 2.96 -1.42
N ALA A 35 11.89 2.87 -2.57
CA ALA A 35 12.05 1.60 -3.30
C ALA A 35 12.84 0.57 -2.48
N ARG A 36 13.91 0.97 -1.78
CA ARG A 36 14.65 0.09 -0.86
C ARG A 36 13.78 -0.38 0.30
N TRP A 37 13.01 0.53 0.89
CA TRP A 37 12.14 0.24 2.03
C TRP A 37 11.05 -0.79 1.70
N CYS A 38 10.43 -0.68 0.51
CA CYS A 38 9.38 -1.60 0.06
C CYS A 38 9.88 -2.80 -0.77
N GLY A 39 11.21 -2.94 -0.96
CA GLY A 39 11.79 -3.95 -1.83
C GLY A 39 11.43 -3.79 -3.31
N GLY A 40 11.00 -2.59 -3.70
CA GLY A 40 10.64 -2.22 -5.06
C GLY A 40 11.82 -1.79 -5.92
N ARG A 41 11.52 -1.33 -7.14
CA ARG A 41 12.49 -0.77 -8.07
C ARG A 41 11.97 0.50 -8.72
N VAL A 42 12.81 1.53 -8.73
CA VAL A 42 12.55 2.76 -9.48
C VAL A 42 12.56 2.45 -10.98
N ARG A 43 11.62 3.05 -11.68
CA ARG A 43 11.44 2.96 -13.13
C ARG A 43 11.23 4.35 -13.71
N SER A 44 11.63 4.48 -14.96
CA SER A 44 11.37 5.67 -15.74
C SER A 44 11.10 5.32 -17.20
N GLU A 45 10.23 6.09 -17.83
CA GLU A 45 9.94 5.99 -19.24
C GLU A 45 9.69 7.39 -19.81
N ALA A 46 10.43 7.70 -20.88
CA ALA A 46 10.24 8.92 -21.65
C ALA A 46 9.04 8.75 -22.59
N LYS A 47 8.19 9.77 -22.70
CA LYS A 47 7.08 9.73 -23.65
C LYS A 47 7.62 9.63 -25.08
N PRO A 48 7.05 8.77 -25.93
CA PRO A 48 7.52 8.62 -27.31
C PRO A 48 7.36 9.91 -28.12
N SER A 49 6.36 10.73 -27.82
CA SER A 49 6.10 12.02 -28.48
C SER A 49 6.99 13.16 -27.98
N ASP A 50 7.53 13.06 -26.75
CA ASP A 50 8.38 14.08 -26.15
C ASP A 50 9.38 13.43 -25.18
N ARG A 51 10.65 13.41 -25.56
CA ARG A 51 11.71 12.74 -24.80
C ARG A 51 12.15 13.52 -23.55
N THR A 52 11.69 14.76 -23.39
CA THR A 52 11.94 15.56 -22.18
C THR A 52 10.90 15.29 -21.09
N ASP A 53 9.75 14.72 -21.46
CA ASP A 53 8.70 14.29 -20.56
C ASP A 53 8.94 12.84 -20.10
N VAL A 54 9.62 12.70 -18.97
CA VAL A 54 9.95 11.39 -18.37
C VAL A 54 9.03 11.15 -17.18
N ARG A 55 8.24 10.07 -17.25
CA ARG A 55 7.45 9.58 -16.12
C ARG A 55 8.32 8.64 -15.29
N TYR A 56 8.20 8.72 -13.97
CA TYR A 56 8.82 7.76 -13.08
C TYR A 56 7.79 7.18 -12.11
N TRP A 57 8.07 5.98 -11.66
CA TRP A 57 7.25 5.23 -10.72
C TRP A 57 8.11 4.18 -10.00
N ILE A 58 7.55 3.55 -8.97
CA ILE A 58 8.17 2.45 -8.25
C ILE A 58 7.38 1.18 -8.53
N ASP A 59 8.04 0.16 -9.09
CA ASP A 59 7.51 -1.20 -9.21
C ASP A 59 7.66 -1.89 -7.85
N ILE A 60 6.55 -2.21 -7.19
CA ILE A 60 6.51 -2.87 -5.87
C ILE A 60 6.11 -4.33 -6.07
N PRO A 61 6.92 -5.32 -5.64
CA PRO A 61 6.53 -6.72 -5.68
C PRO A 61 5.50 -7.00 -4.58
N THR A 62 4.26 -7.27 -4.99
CA THR A 62 3.17 -7.63 -4.07
C THR A 62 2.78 -9.11 -4.23
N LEU A 63 1.90 -9.61 -3.35
CA LEU A 63 1.40 -10.99 -3.44
C LEU A 63 0.55 -11.24 -4.70
N GLU A 64 -0.03 -10.19 -5.27
CA GLU A 64 -0.88 -10.24 -6.47
C GLU A 64 -0.08 -9.97 -7.76
N GLY A 65 1.22 -9.73 -7.64
CA GLY A 65 2.11 -9.37 -8.74
C GLY A 65 2.78 -8.01 -8.53
N VAL A 66 3.45 -7.51 -9.55
CA VAL A 66 4.11 -6.19 -9.47
C VAL A 66 3.05 -5.10 -9.61
N MET A 67 2.97 -4.20 -8.63
CA MET A 67 2.12 -3.01 -8.65
C MET A 67 2.95 -1.75 -8.80
N GLN A 68 2.39 -0.70 -9.42
CA GLN A 68 3.09 0.55 -9.67
C GLN A 68 2.62 1.64 -8.68
N ALA A 69 3.56 2.26 -7.98
CA ALA A 69 3.34 3.50 -7.22
C ALA A 69 3.83 4.70 -8.04
N SER A 70 2.95 5.66 -8.29
CA SER A 70 3.31 6.93 -8.93
C SER A 70 3.52 8.02 -7.87
N MET A 71 4.11 9.16 -8.27
CA MET A 71 4.16 10.31 -7.35
C MET A 71 2.77 10.69 -6.83
N GLY A 72 2.70 11.00 -5.54
CA GLY A 72 1.48 11.27 -4.76
C GLY A 72 0.82 10.01 -4.19
N ASP A 73 1.24 8.81 -4.57
CA ASP A 73 0.72 7.58 -3.98
C ASP A 73 1.40 7.31 -2.63
N TRP A 74 0.68 6.66 -1.72
CA TRP A 74 1.21 6.15 -0.46
C TRP A 74 1.69 4.71 -0.65
N ILE A 75 2.82 4.35 -0.06
CA ILE A 75 3.25 2.96 0.05
C ILE A 75 3.00 2.51 1.47
N ILE A 76 2.18 1.48 1.63
CA ILE A 76 1.78 0.95 2.94
C ILE A 76 2.48 -0.37 3.21
N ARG A 77 2.98 -0.54 4.44
CA ARG A 77 3.41 -1.83 4.98
C ARG A 77 2.24 -2.51 5.71
N GLY A 78 1.74 -3.60 5.15
CA GLY A 78 0.71 -4.43 5.77
C GLY A 78 1.22 -5.19 7.00
N VAL A 79 0.29 -5.70 7.80
CA VAL A 79 0.59 -6.39 9.08
C VAL A 79 1.45 -7.65 8.97
N LYS A 80 1.57 -8.21 7.77
CA LYS A 80 2.42 -9.38 7.48
C LYS A 80 3.78 -8.99 6.86
N GLY A 81 4.08 -7.69 6.80
CA GLY A 81 5.28 -7.16 6.14
C GLY A 81 5.20 -7.09 4.61
N GLU A 82 4.00 -7.27 4.04
CA GLU A 82 3.74 -7.01 2.62
C GLU A 82 3.70 -5.50 2.35
N TYR A 83 4.02 -5.10 1.11
CA TYR A 83 3.93 -3.71 0.68
C TYR A 83 2.94 -3.58 -0.47
N TYR A 84 2.20 -2.48 -0.48
CA TYR A 84 1.29 -2.15 -1.58
C TYR A 84 1.14 -0.63 -1.76
N PRO A 85 0.96 -0.15 -3.00
CA PRO A 85 0.61 1.23 -3.26
C PRO A 85 -0.85 1.51 -2.90
N CYS A 86 -1.13 2.74 -2.47
CA CYS A 86 -2.45 3.23 -2.09
C CYS A 86 -2.62 4.65 -2.62
N LYS A 87 -3.77 4.95 -3.24
CA LYS A 87 -4.06 6.30 -3.73
C LYS A 87 -4.26 7.26 -2.56
N PRO A 88 -3.84 8.54 -2.67
CA PRO A 88 -3.91 9.50 -1.58
C PRO A 88 -5.34 9.68 -1.06
N ASP A 89 -6.33 9.69 -1.95
CA ASP A 89 -7.75 9.82 -1.60
C ASP A 89 -8.25 8.61 -0.81
N VAL A 90 -7.80 7.41 -1.19
CA VAL A 90 -8.13 6.16 -0.52
C VAL A 90 -7.43 6.07 0.84
N PHE A 91 -6.18 6.52 0.91
CA PHE A 91 -5.41 6.57 2.15
C PHE A 91 -6.07 7.49 3.17
N ALA A 92 -6.34 8.74 2.78
CA ALA A 92 -6.97 9.74 3.64
C ALA A 92 -8.38 9.34 4.11
N ALA A 93 -9.12 8.57 3.30
CA ALA A 93 -10.44 8.05 3.67
C ALA A 93 -10.37 6.84 4.62
N SER A 94 -9.24 6.13 4.66
CA SER A 94 -9.10 4.83 5.36
C SER A 94 -8.23 4.88 6.61
N TYR A 95 -7.34 5.87 6.71
CA TYR A 95 -6.33 5.95 7.76
C TYR A 95 -6.31 7.35 8.39
N GLU A 96 -6.06 7.37 9.69
CA GLU A 96 -5.80 8.56 10.47
C GLU A 96 -4.45 8.40 11.19
N PRO A 97 -3.74 9.49 11.53
CA PRO A 97 -2.49 9.41 12.26
C PRO A 97 -2.66 8.65 13.59
N ALA A 98 -1.96 7.53 13.73
CA ALA A 98 -1.93 6.77 14.99
C ALA A 98 -0.98 7.48 15.96
N GLU A 99 -1.55 8.26 16.88
CA GLU A 99 -0.87 9.09 17.91
C GLU A 99 0.24 10.03 17.38
N ALA A 100 0.08 11.34 17.60
CA ALA A 100 1.19 12.27 17.46
C ALA A 100 2.30 11.84 18.42
N ALA A 101 3.42 11.33 17.88
CA ALA A 101 4.62 11.00 18.64
C ALA A 101 4.89 12.10 19.67
N ARG A 102 4.69 11.77 20.95
CA ARG A 102 5.00 12.63 22.09
C ARG A 102 6.41 12.35 22.58
#